data_AF-A0A453LM13-F1
#
_entry.id   AF-A0A453LM13-F1
#
_cell.length_a   1.000
_cell.length_b   1.000
_cell.length_c   1.000
_cell.angle_alpha   90.00
_cell.angle_beta   90.00
_cell.angle_gamma   90.00
#
_symmetry.space_group_name_H-M   'P 1'
#
loop_
_entity.id
_entity.type
_entity.pdbx_description
1 polymer ?
#
loop_
_entity_poly.entity_id
_entity_poly.type
_entity_poly.pdbx_seq_one_letter_code
_entity_poly.pdbx_strand_id
1 'polypeptide(L)'
;MELLYFMYSGKLTPTTEPTHLVDILMAADKFEVVSCIKLCGQQLTSLPMTPESAVLCLDLPYSISMAPALAEAAKKFFAERYKDFLSTK
;
A
#
# COMPACT_ATOMS: atom_id res chain seq x y z
N MET A 1 -3.20 15.41 6.11
CA MET A 1 -2.24 16.53 5.99
C MET A 1 -0.93 16.14 5.28
N GLU A 2 -0.58 14.84 5.23
CA GLU A 2 0.66 14.40 4.58
C GLU A 2 0.75 14.72 3.08
N LEU A 3 -0.34 14.58 2.32
CA LEU A 3 -0.30 14.89 0.88
C LEU A 3 0.07 16.35 0.61
N LEU A 4 -0.51 17.30 1.37
CA LEU A 4 -0.15 18.71 1.25
C LEU A 4 1.31 18.94 1.62
N TYR A 5 1.79 18.34 2.70
CA TYR A 5 3.19 18.39 3.08
C TYR A 5 4.10 17.84 1.98
N PHE A 6 3.73 16.72 1.34
CA PHE A 6 4.45 16.15 0.21
C PHE A 6 4.45 17.10 -1.00
N MET A 7 3.33 17.74 -1.33
CA MET A 7 3.26 18.69 -2.45
C MET A 7 4.18 19.90 -2.25
N TYR A 8 4.35 20.37 -1.01
CA TYR A 8 5.23 21.49 -0.68
C TYR A 8 6.70 21.10 -0.48
N SER A 9 6.97 19.93 0.11
CA SER A 9 8.32 19.52 0.53
C SER A 9 8.97 18.47 -0.39
N GLY A 10 8.18 17.79 -1.22
CA GLY A 10 8.57 16.63 -2.00
C GLY A 10 8.85 15.37 -1.18
N LYS A 11 8.53 15.35 0.13
CA LYS A 11 8.87 14.27 1.05
C LYS A 11 7.63 13.72 1.74
N LEU A 12 7.57 12.40 1.89
CA LEU A 12 6.62 11.74 2.79
C LEU A 12 7.25 11.65 4.17
N THR A 13 6.44 11.82 5.21
CA THR A 13 6.89 11.51 6.57
C THR A 13 7.14 10.01 6.69
N PRO A 14 8.17 9.57 7.43
CA PRO A 14 8.45 8.16 7.61
C PRO A 14 7.29 7.53 8.38
N THR A 15 6.40 6.84 7.68
CA THR A 15 5.24 6.19 8.26
C THR A 15 5.51 4.70 8.35
N THR A 16 5.44 4.15 9.58
CA THR A 16 5.60 2.71 9.84
C THR A 16 4.30 1.95 9.62
N GLU A 17 3.16 2.63 9.65
CA GLU A 17 1.84 2.04 9.55
C GLU A 17 1.39 1.92 8.09
N PRO A 18 1.24 0.69 7.55
CA PRO A 18 0.84 0.50 6.15
C PRO A 18 -0.55 1.08 5.83
N THR A 19 -1.46 1.10 6.80
CA THR A 19 -2.83 1.63 6.66
C THR A 19 -2.82 3.11 6.32
N HIS A 20 -2.06 3.90 7.07
CA HIS A 20 -1.90 5.34 6.82
C HIS A 20 -1.29 5.62 5.44
N LEU A 21 -0.38 4.75 5.01
CA LEU A 21 0.29 4.85 3.72
C LEU A 21 -0.68 4.54 2.54
N VAL A 22 -1.64 3.63 2.75
CA VAL A 22 -2.75 3.39 1.81
C VAL A 22 -3.73 4.57 1.77
N ASP A 23 -4.03 5.20 2.91
CA ASP A 23 -4.88 6.41 2.93
C ASP A 23 -4.25 7.56 2.14
N ILE A 24 -2.93 7.74 2.27
CA ILE A 24 -2.17 8.72 1.49
C ILE A 24 -2.17 8.35 0.01
N LEU A 25 -1.99 7.06 -0.33
CA LEU A 25 -2.07 6.57 -1.72
C LEU A 25 -3.44 6.90 -2.34
N MET A 26 -4.54 6.62 -1.63
CA MET A 26 -5.90 6.91 -2.11
C MET A 26 -6.11 8.41 -2.33
N ALA A 27 -5.63 9.24 -1.41
CA ALA A 27 -5.68 10.69 -1.59
C ALA A 27 -4.83 11.14 -2.77
N ALA A 28 -3.60 10.62 -2.90
CA ALA A 28 -2.69 10.96 -3.98
C ALA A 28 -3.26 10.57 -5.35
N ASP A 29 -3.92 9.42 -5.47
CA ASP A 29 -4.60 8.98 -6.68
C ASP A 29 -5.76 9.91 -7.04
N LYS A 30 -6.61 10.25 -6.05
CA LYS A 30 -7.72 11.20 -6.23
C LYS A 30 -7.29 12.58 -6.73
N PHE A 31 -6.12 13.05 -6.32
CA PHE A 31 -5.55 14.34 -6.72
C PHE A 31 -4.47 14.22 -7.81
N GLU A 32 -4.32 13.03 -8.41
CA GLU A 32 -3.40 12.73 -9.50
C GLU A 32 -1.93 13.10 -9.22
N VAL A 33 -1.49 12.98 -7.97
CA VAL A 33 -0.11 13.26 -7.55
C VAL A 33 0.78 12.04 -7.82
N VAL A 34 1.13 11.83 -9.09
CA VAL A 34 1.82 10.63 -9.59
C VAL A 34 3.10 10.27 -8.82
N SER A 35 3.89 11.27 -8.43
CA SER A 35 5.13 11.04 -7.65
C SER A 35 4.85 10.47 -6.27
N CYS A 36 3.77 10.93 -5.62
CA CYS A 36 3.34 10.42 -4.32
C CYS A 36 2.79 8.99 -4.44
N ILE A 37 2.01 8.69 -5.48
CA ILE A 37 1.48 7.35 -5.75
C ILE A 37 2.62 6.33 -5.88
N LYS A 38 3.66 6.66 -6.66
CA LYS A 38 4.83 5.80 -6.85
C LYS A 38 5.59 5.60 -5.55
N LEU A 39 5.83 6.67 -4.80
CA LEU A 39 6.58 6.60 -3.54
C LEU A 39 5.83 5.77 -2.48
N CYS A 40 4.51 5.96 -2.37
CA CYS A 40 3.67 5.19 -1.46
C CYS A 40 3.67 3.70 -1.81
N GLY A 41 3.52 3.37 -3.10
CA GLY A 41 3.59 1.98 -3.57
C GLY A 41 4.93 1.31 -3.23
N GLN A 42 6.05 2.00 -3.48
CA GLN A 42 7.39 1.51 -3.14
C GLN A 42 7.54 1.27 -1.63
N GLN A 43 7.10 2.22 -0.80
CA GLN A 43 7.13 2.06 0.66
C GLN A 43 6.27 0.89 1.13
N LEU A 44 5.06 0.72 0.58
CA LEU A 44 4.18 -0.40 0.94
C LEU A 44 4.80 -1.76 0.60
N THR A 45 5.51 -1.87 -0.54
CA THR A 45 6.21 -3.11 -0.90
C THR A 45 7.46 -3.38 -0.07
N SER A 46 8.05 -2.34 0.53
CA SER A 46 9.25 -2.47 1.36
C SER A 46 8.94 -2.79 2.83
N LEU A 47 7.76 -2.42 3.30
CA LEU A 47 7.28 -2.72 4.64
C LEU A 47 6.84 -4.20 4.72
N PRO A 48 7.08 -4.89 5.85
CA PRO A 48 6.51 -6.20 6.06
C PRO A 48 4.99 -6.10 6.01
N MET A 49 4.39 -6.76 5.01
CA MET A 49 2.95 -6.77 4.84
C MET A 49 2.32 -7.55 6.01
N THR A 50 1.32 -6.95 6.65
CA THR A 50 0.54 -7.60 7.71
C THR A 50 -0.78 -8.10 7.11
N PRO A 51 -1.49 -9.03 7.76
CA PRO A 51 -2.79 -9.48 7.28
C PRO A 51 -3.78 -8.32 7.09
N GLU A 52 -3.78 -7.35 8.02
CA GLU A 52 -4.67 -6.19 8.00
C GLU A 52 -4.37 -5.29 6.80
N SER A 53 -3.09 -5.03 6.53
CA SER A 53 -2.69 -4.21 5.37
C SER A 53 -2.90 -4.94 4.04
N ALA A 54 -2.72 -6.27 4.01
CA ALA A 54 -3.00 -7.09 2.84
C ALA A 54 -4.49 -7.10 2.48
N VAL A 55 -5.40 -7.22 3.47
CA VAL A 55 -6.84 -7.09 3.23
C VAL A 55 -7.17 -5.70 2.67
N LEU A 56 -6.65 -4.65 3.31
CA LEU A 56 -6.86 -3.28 2.84
C LEU A 56 -6.39 -3.08 1.39
N CYS A 57 -5.28 -3.72 1.00
CA CYS A 57 -4.78 -3.68 -0.38
C CYS A 57 -5.70 -4.38 -1.39
N LEU A 58 -6.44 -5.42 -0.97
CA LEU A 58 -7.43 -6.11 -1.80
C LEU A 58 -8.73 -5.33 -1.94
N ASP A 59 -9.09 -4.55 -0.92
CA ASP A 59 -10.29 -3.72 -0.87
C ASP A 59 -10.15 -2.38 -1.62
N LEU A 60 -8.95 -2.09 -2.15
CA LEU A 60 -8.70 -0.87 -2.91
C LEU A 60 -9.56 -0.83 -4.19
N PRO A 61 -10.19 0.33 -4.50
CA PRO A 61 -10.87 0.53 -5.76
C PRO A 61 -9.93 0.28 -6.96
N TYR A 62 -10.41 -0.47 -7.95
CA TYR A 62 -9.65 -0.78 -9.18
C TYR A 62 -9.30 0.46 -10.01
N SER A 63 -9.95 1.60 -9.74
CA SER A 63 -9.65 2.90 -10.36
C SER A 63 -8.28 3.44 -9.96
N ILE A 64 -7.71 2.98 -8.85
CA ILE A 64 -6.41 3.44 -8.37
C ILE A 64 -5.31 2.82 -9.22
N SER A 65 -4.43 3.65 -9.78
CA SER A 65 -3.43 3.20 -10.75
C SER A 65 -2.50 2.10 -10.21
N MET A 66 -2.23 2.09 -8.91
CA MET A 66 -1.35 1.11 -8.26
C MET A 66 -2.10 -0.10 -7.67
N ALA A 67 -3.44 -0.05 -7.60
CA ALA A 67 -4.26 -1.12 -7.02
C ALA A 67 -3.95 -2.52 -7.57
N PRO A 68 -3.78 -2.76 -8.90
CA PRO A 68 -3.51 -4.11 -9.38
C PRO A 68 -2.17 -4.67 -8.87
N ALA A 69 -1.12 -3.83 -8.79
CA ALA A 69 0.18 -4.27 -8.28
C ALA A 69 0.12 -4.60 -6.78
N LEU A 70 -0.60 -3.78 -6.01
CA LEU A 70 -0.84 -3.97 -4.58
C LEU A 70 -1.68 -5.23 -4.29
N ALA A 71 -2.73 -5.46 -5.09
CA ALA A 71 -3.58 -6.63 -4.97
C ALA A 71 -2.80 -7.91 -5.27
N GLU A 72 -1.93 -7.93 -6.29
CA GLU A 72 -1.08 -9.09 -6.56
C GLU A 72 -0.07 -9.35 -5.42
N ALA A 73 0.52 -8.30 -4.85
CA ALA A 73 1.39 -8.45 -3.68
C ALA A 73 0.64 -9.04 -2.46
N ALA A 74 -0.57 -8.55 -2.19
CA ALA A 74 -1.42 -9.05 -1.11
C ALA A 74 -1.85 -10.51 -1.34
N LYS A 75 -2.24 -10.88 -2.57
CA LYS A 75 -2.55 -12.28 -2.93
C LYS A 75 -1.35 -13.20 -2.68
N LYS A 76 -0.15 -12.77 -3.09
CA LYS A 76 1.08 -13.54 -2.87
C LYS A 76 1.37 -13.72 -1.38
N PHE A 77 1.24 -12.65 -0.59
CA PHE A 77 1.40 -12.70 0.86
C PHE A 77 0.45 -13.71 1.50
N PHE A 78 -0.85 -13.68 1.15
CA PHE A 78 -1.80 -14.65 1.65
C PHE A 78 -1.50 -16.08 1.18
N ALA A 79 -1.12 -16.27 -0.08
CA ALA A 79 -0.79 -17.59 -0.62
C ALA A 79 0.38 -18.23 0.13
N GLU A 80 1.45 -17.47 0.39
CA GLU A 80 2.59 -17.92 1.20
C GLU A 80 2.16 -18.24 2.62
N ARG A 81 1.40 -17.35 3.27
CA ARG A 81 0.93 -17.55 4.63
C ARG A 81 -0.01 -18.75 4.77
N TYR A 82 -0.95 -18.96 3.84
CA TYR A 82 -1.82 -20.14 3.83
C TYR A 82 -1.02 -21.42 3.60
N LYS A 83 0.00 -21.39 2.74
CA LYS A 83 0.89 -22.54 2.53
C LYS A 83 1.64 -22.88 3.82
N ASP A 84 2.11 -21.89 4.57
CA ASP A 84 2.79 -22.09 5.85
C ASP A 84 1.83 -22.69 6.90
N PHE A 85 0.59 -22.19 6.97
CA PHE A 85 -0.46 -22.76 7.83
C PHE A 85 -0.81 -24.21 7.47
N LEU A 86 -0.86 -24.54 6.18
CA LEU A 86 -1.13 -25.90 5.72
C LEU A 86 0.08 -26.84 5.86
N SER A 87 1.29 -26.29 5.95
CA SER A 87 2.53 -27.05 6.14
C SER A 87 2.88 -27.26 7.61
N THR A 88 2.25 -26.54 8.53
CA THR A 88 2.37 -26.75 9.98
C THR A 88 1.39 -27.86 10.40
N LYS A 89 1.93 -29.08 10.48
CA LYS A 89 1.25 -30.32 10.86
C LYS A 89 1.18 -30.50 12.37
#